data_AF-A0A6N9UZX0-F1
#
_entry.id   AF-A0A6N9UZX0-F1
#
_cell.length_a   1.000
_cell.length_b   1.000
_cell.length_c   1.000
_cell.angle_alpha   90.00
_cell.angle_beta   90.00
_cell.angle_gamma   90.00
#
_symmetry.space_group_name_H-M   'P 1'
#
loop_
_entity.id
_entity.type
_entity.pdbx_description
1 polymer ?
#
loop_
_entity_poly.entity_id
_entity_poly.type
_entity_poly.pdbx_seq_one_letter_code
_entity_poly.pdbx_strand_id
1 'polypeptide(L)' 'MTDKTPAAPIPLTVLGTGAMGTALVRAWLAAGHPVTVWNRTAARAEALAAEGATVAASAAEAV' A
#
# COMPACT_ATOMS: atom_id res chain seq x y z
N MET A 1 30.09 6.62 -8.51
CA MET A 1 29.14 6.31 -7.43
C MET A 1 27.97 7.27 -7.63
N THR A 2 26.92 6.83 -8.32
CA THR A 2 25.80 7.72 -8.69
C THR A 2 25.02 8.08 -7.43
N ASP A 3 25.08 9.36 -7.06
CA ASP A 3 24.22 9.95 -6.05
C ASP A 3 22.77 9.86 -6.54
N LYS A 4 21.93 9.09 -5.83
CA LYS A 4 20.50 9.03 -6.09
C LYS A 4 19.88 10.07 -5.16
N THR A 5 19.48 11.20 -5.72
CA THR A 5 18.60 12.15 -5.03
C THR A 5 17.44 11.37 -4.42
N PRO A 6 17.12 11.56 -3.12
CA PRO A 6 15.98 10.87 -2.52
C PRO A 6 14.73 11.26 -3.31
N ALA A 7 14.13 10.28 -3.98
CA ALA A 7 12.93 10.48 -4.77
C ALA A 7 11.77 10.84 -3.83
N ALA A 8 10.92 11.77 -4.26
CA ALA A 8 9.70 12.11 -3.53
C ALA A 8 8.80 10.87 -3.36
N PRO A 9 7.97 10.80 -2.31
CA PRO A 9 7.04 9.70 -2.12
C PRO A 9 6.14 9.47 -3.33
N ILE A 10 6.19 8.27 -3.87
CA ILE A 10 5.36 7.82 -5.00
C ILE A 10 4.12 7.09 -4.45
N PRO A 11 2.89 7.43 -4.89
CA PRO A 11 1.69 6.67 -4.54
C PRO A 11 1.71 5.26 -5.15
N LEU A 12 1.28 4.27 -4.37
CA LEU A 12 1.27 2.85 -4.77
C LEU A 12 -0.09 2.22 -4.50
N THR A 13 -0.53 1.32 -5.38
CA THR A 13 -1.73 0.50 -5.16
C THR A 13 -1.33 -0.97 -5.03
N VAL A 14 -1.86 -1.64 -3.99
CA VAL A 14 -1.69 -3.08 -3.77
C VAL A 14 -3.03 -3.78 -3.86
N LEU A 15 -3.19 -4.61 -4.90
CA LEU A 15 -4.34 -5.49 -5.08
C LEU A 15 -4.00 -6.88 -4.54
N GLY A 16 -4.50 -7.18 -3.34
CA GLY A 16 -4.25 -8.43 -2.65
C GLY A 16 -3.34 -8.26 -1.43
N THR A 17 -3.91 -8.41 -0.24
CA THR A 17 -3.22 -8.22 1.04
C THR A 17 -3.01 -9.54 1.78
N GLY A 18 -2.44 -10.53 1.07
CA GLY A 18 -1.90 -11.74 1.70
C GLY A 18 -0.64 -11.46 2.53
N ALA A 19 0.08 -12.50 2.94
CA ALA A 19 1.31 -12.32 3.74
C ALA A 19 2.35 -11.42 3.05
N MET A 20 2.62 -11.68 1.76
CA MET A 20 3.54 -10.88 0.96
C MET A 20 3.02 -9.45 0.74
N GLY A 21 1.77 -9.29 0.31
CA GLY A 21 1.18 -7.97 0.07
C GLY A 21 1.20 -7.10 1.33
N THR A 22 0.86 -7.67 2.49
CA THR A 22 0.93 -6.99 3.79
C THR A 22 2.35 -6.53 4.12
N ALA A 23 3.35 -7.40 3.94
CA ALA A 23 4.75 -7.04 4.19
C ALA A 23 5.21 -5.88 3.31
N LEU A 24 4.78 -5.86 2.04
CA LEU A 24 5.12 -4.79 1.11
C LEU A 24 4.42 -3.47 1.46
N VAL A 25 3.11 -3.50 1.77
CA VAL A 25 2.36 -2.31 2.23
C VAL A 25 3.05 -1.66 3.42
N ARG A 26 3.43 -2.46 4.42
CA ARG A 26 4.17 -1.98 5.60
C ARG A 26 5.50 -1.34 5.24
N ALA A 27 6.27 -1.96 4.36
CA ALA A 27 7.56 -1.44 3.94
C ALA A 27 7.42 -0.08 3.23
N TRP A 28 6.41 0.06 2.36
CA TRP A 28 6.17 1.31 1.64
C TRP A 28 5.63 2.43 2.53
N LEU A 29 4.70 2.11 3.44
CA LEU A 29 4.23 3.06 4.45
C LEU A 29 5.38 3.55 5.34
N ALA A 30 6.25 2.64 5.78
CA ALA A 30 7.44 3.00 6.57
C ALA A 30 8.44 3.87 5.79
N ALA A 31 8.51 3.71 4.46
CA ALA A 31 9.29 4.56 3.57
C ALA A 31 8.56 5.88 3.20
N GLY A 32 7.37 6.14 3.75
CA GLY A 32 6.61 7.38 3.56
C GLY A 32 5.78 7.43 2.29
N HIS A 33 5.65 6.32 1.56
CA HIS A 33 4.81 6.24 0.36
C HIS A 33 3.33 6.17 0.74
N PRO A 34 2.46 6.97 0.11
CA PRO A 34 1.02 6.74 0.18
C PRO A 34 0.67 5.38 -0.45
N VAL A 35 -0.07 4.54 0.27
CA VAL A 35 -0.45 3.22 -0.23
C VAL A 35 -1.97 3.07 -0.19
N THR A 36 -2.56 2.77 -1.36
CA THR A 36 -3.94 2.31 -1.50
C THR A 36 -3.95 0.79 -1.52
N VAL A 37 -4.88 0.17 -0.80
CA VAL A 37 -5.04 -1.28 -0.74
C VAL A 37 -6.45 -1.69 -1.10
N TRP A 38 -6.55 -2.82 -1.79
CA TRP A 38 -7.81 -3.53 -1.97
C TRP A 38 -7.57 -5.03 -1.86
N ASN A 39 -8.53 -5.75 -1.27
CA ASN A 39 -8.50 -7.21 -1.25
C ASN A 39 -9.93 -7.75 -1.36
N ARG A 40 -10.09 -8.88 -2.06
CA ARG A 40 -11.40 -9.54 -2.22
C ARG A 40 -12.10 -9.82 -0.88
N THR A 41 -11.33 -10.19 0.13
CA THR A 41 -11.79 -10.25 1.53
C THR A 41 -11.47 -8.90 2.19
N ALA A 42 -12.48 -8.04 2.34
CA ALA A 42 -12.33 -6.65 2.81
C ALA A 42 -11.57 -6.53 4.14
N ALA A 43 -11.89 -7.40 5.11
CA ALA A 43 -11.24 -7.44 6.43
C ALA A 43 -9.70 -7.49 6.39
N ARG A 44 -9.10 -8.08 5.34
CA ARG A 44 -7.63 -8.12 5.18
C ARG A 44 -7.04 -6.78 4.73
N ALA A 45 -7.79 -5.98 3.99
CA ALA A 45 -7.38 -4.64 3.59
C ALA A 45 -7.66 -3.64 4.73
N GLU A 46 -8.82 -3.77 5.39
CA GLU A 46 -9.21 -2.94 6.55
C GLU A 46 -8.21 -3.01 7.70
N ALA A 47 -7.60 -4.18 7.94
CA ALA A 47 -6.55 -4.32 8.95
C ALA A 47 -5.35 -3.38 8.72
N LEU A 48 -5.09 -2.97 7.47
CA LEU A 48 -3.98 -2.08 7.11
C LEU A 48 -4.35 -0.59 7.18
N ALA A 49 -5.64 -0.26 7.34
CA ALA A 49 -6.09 1.12 7.52
C ALA A 49 -5.52 1.72 8.82
N ALA A 50 -5.46 0.92 9.89
CA ALA A 50 -4.86 1.32 11.15
C ALA A 50 -3.34 1.61 11.03
N GLU A 51 -2.69 1.11 9.98
CA GLU A 51 -1.27 1.32 9.70
C GLU A 51 -1.04 2.52 8.75
N GLY A 52 -2.11 3.16 8.25
CA GLY A 52 -2.04 4.34 7.39
C GLY A 52 -2.31 4.07 5.90
N ALA A 53 -2.71 2.86 5.52
CA ALA A 53 -3.14 2.58 4.15
C ALA A 53 -4.54 3.12 3.87
N THR A 54 -4.79 3.60 2.65
CA THR A 54 -6.13 3.93 2.16
C THR A 54 -6.80 2.65 1.65
N VAL A 55 -7.99 2.33 2.14
CA VAL A 55 -8.73 1.13 1.69
C VAL A 55 -9.72 1.53 0.60
N ALA A 56 -9.58 0.96 -0.60
CA ALA A 56 -10.56 1.12 -1.66
C ALA A 56 -11.71 0.10 -1.48
N ALA A 57 -12.94 0.45 -1.87
CA ALA A 57 -14.09 -0.45 -1.79
C ALA A 57 -14.13 -1.46 -2.95
N SER A 58 -13.51 -1.13 -4.08
CA SER A 58 -13.40 -2.02 -5.25
C SER A 58 -12.01 -1.99 -5.88
N ALA A 59 -11.68 -3.04 -6.65
CA ALA A 59 -10.44 -3.08 -7.42
C ALA A 59 -10.35 -1.95 -8.46
N ALA A 60 -11.49 -1.52 -9.01
CA ALA A 60 -11.56 -0.45 -9.99
C ALA A 60 -11.34 0.94 -9.36
N GLU A 61 -11.81 1.15 -8.14
CA GLU A 61 -11.56 2.38 -7.37
C GLU A 61 -10.09 2.48 -6.91
N ALA A 62 -9.41 1.34 -6.78
CA ALA A 62 -8.03 1.31 -6.30
C ALA A 62 -7.00 1.78 -7.34
N VAL A 63 -7.34 1.86 -8.64
CA VAL A 63 -6.41 2.12 -9.75
C VAL A 63 -6.79 3.35 -10.59
#